data_AF-A0A7C1Q784-F1
#
_entry.id   AF-A0A7C1Q784-F1
#
_cell.length_a   1.000
_cell.length_b   1.000
_cell.length_c   1.000
_cell.angle_alpha   90.00
_cell.angle_beta   90.00
_cell.angle_gamma   90.00
#
_symmetry.space_group_name_H-M   'P 1'
#
loop_
_entity.id
_entity.type
_entity.pdbx_description
1 polymer ?
#
loop_
_entity_poly.entity_id
_entity_poly.type
_entity_poly.pdbx_seq_one_letter_code
_entity_poly.pdbx_strand_id
1 'polypeptide(L)'
;MRTIIKAEEINLSNWAGIKITTTEGRIEFLIDNNQNCCEGFGYKITFGNLSDLIGHIPRYFEMEEESEKFKDDRFVRKLNIKFFIQTVDDHKAELKLQLSFYCEHNGYYSHNVLVFDEDNPDRVKVISL
;
A
#
# COMPACT_ATOMS: atom_id res chain seq x y z
N MET A 1 -11.07 -10.81 -16.92
CA MET A 1 -9.68 -10.82 -16.43
C MET A 1 -9.46 -9.43 -15.90
N ARG A 2 -9.30 -9.33 -14.59
CA ARG A 2 -9.16 -8.06 -13.89
C ARG A 2 -7.93 -7.31 -14.40
N THR A 3 -8.14 -6.26 -15.18
CA THR A 3 -7.03 -5.45 -15.73
C THR A 3 -7.06 -4.07 -15.08
N ILE A 4 -5.89 -3.56 -14.69
CA ILE A 4 -5.75 -2.21 -14.14
C ILE A 4 -6.00 -1.20 -15.26
N ILE A 5 -6.92 -0.26 -15.02
CA ILE A 5 -7.27 0.80 -15.97
C ILE A 5 -6.88 2.19 -15.44
N LYS A 6 -6.63 2.31 -14.14
CA LYS A 6 -6.20 3.55 -13.50
C LYS A 6 -5.48 3.24 -12.19
N ALA A 7 -4.43 3.97 -11.88
CA ALA A 7 -3.85 4.01 -10.54
C ALA A 7 -3.51 5.46 -10.19
N GLU A 8 -3.89 5.91 -9.01
CA GLU A 8 -3.74 7.30 -8.58
C GLU A 8 -3.56 7.41 -7.07
N GLU A 9 -2.91 8.48 -6.64
CA GLU A 9 -2.93 8.89 -5.25
C GLU A 9 -4.27 9.54 -4.92
N ILE A 10 -4.83 9.22 -3.76
CA ILE A 10 -6.08 9.77 -3.27
C ILE A 10 -5.90 10.34 -1.87
N ASN A 11 -6.59 11.44 -1.62
CA ASN A 11 -6.67 12.09 -0.32
C ASN A 11 -8.14 12.30 0.02
N LEU A 12 -8.64 11.48 0.93
CA LEU A 12 -9.97 11.51 1.51
C LEU A 12 -9.86 12.17 2.89
N SER A 13 -10.95 12.72 3.42
CA SER A 13 -10.96 13.57 4.63
C SER A 13 -10.00 13.14 5.74
N ASN A 14 -9.99 11.84 6.09
CA ASN A 14 -9.14 11.28 7.13
C ASN A 14 -8.18 10.20 6.61
N TRP A 15 -8.10 9.99 5.29
CA TRP A 15 -7.35 8.87 4.72
C TRP A 15 -6.58 9.31 3.48
N ALA A 16 -5.31 8.96 3.39
CA ALA A 16 -4.52 9.18 2.18
C ALA A 16 -3.97 7.85 1.67
N GLY A 17 -3.76 7.72 0.36
CA GLY A 17 -2.98 6.61 -0.17
C GLY A 17 -3.17 6.36 -1.66
N ILE A 18 -3.14 5.09 -2.09
CA ILE A 18 -3.24 4.70 -3.50
C ILE A 18 -4.56 4.00 -3.77
N LYS A 19 -5.20 4.38 -4.87
CA LYS A 19 -6.35 3.69 -5.45
C LYS A 19 -5.98 3.10 -6.80
N ILE A 20 -6.21 1.81 -6.94
CA ILE A 20 -6.07 1.07 -8.19
C ILE A 20 -7.47 0.72 -8.67
N THR A 21 -7.87 1.24 -9.82
CA THR A 21 -9.14 0.88 -10.49
C THR A 21 -8.85 -0.16 -11.54
N THR A 22 -9.67 -1.20 -11.54
CA THR A 22 -9.61 -2.33 -12.47
C THR A 22 -10.89 -2.40 -13.29
N THR A 23 -10.91 -3.26 -14.31
CA THR A 23 -12.11 -3.54 -15.10
C THR A 23 -13.25 -4.20 -14.30
N GLU A 24 -12.96 -4.75 -13.12
CA GLU A 24 -13.91 -5.52 -12.32
C GLU A 24 -14.27 -4.82 -10.99
N GLY A 25 -13.43 -3.90 -10.51
CA GLY A 25 -13.63 -3.18 -9.25
C GLY A 25 -12.45 -2.30 -8.88
N ARG A 26 -12.24 -2.03 -7.59
CA ARG A 26 -11.10 -1.24 -7.10
C ARG A 26 -10.37 -1.88 -5.92
N ILE A 27 -9.11 -1.48 -5.78
CA ILE A 27 -8.22 -1.84 -4.68
C ILE A 27 -7.68 -0.55 -4.09
N GLU A 28 -7.79 -0.39 -2.77
CA GLU A 28 -7.37 0.83 -2.08
C GLU A 28 -6.37 0.47 -0.97
N PHE A 29 -5.26 1.20 -0.92
CA PHE A 29 -4.25 1.14 0.14
C PHE A 29 -4.25 2.50 0.82
N LEU A 30 -4.85 2.58 2.00
CA LEU A 30 -5.12 3.83 2.70
C LEU A 30 -4.45 3.84 4.06
N ILE A 31 -3.98 5.01 4.47
CA ILE A 31 -3.51 5.29 5.83
C ILE A 31 -4.37 6.37 6.47
N ASP A 32 -4.66 6.20 7.75
CA ASP A 32 -5.32 7.23 8.54
C ASP A 32 -4.41 8.46 8.63
N ASN A 33 -4.87 9.60 8.14
CA ASN A 33 -4.15 10.86 8.12
C ASN A 33 -4.65 11.85 9.21
N ASN A 34 -5.52 11.41 10.13
CA ASN A 34 -6.05 12.27 11.20
C ASN A 34 -4.98 12.84 12.13
N GLN A 35 -3.87 12.11 12.32
CA GLN A 35 -2.88 12.49 13.32
C GLN A 35 -1.94 13.62 12.86
N ASN A 36 -2.06 14.15 11.63
CA ASN A 36 -1.15 15.18 11.09
C ASN A 36 0.34 14.86 11.33
N CYS A 37 0.67 13.56 11.44
CA CYS A 37 2.03 13.13 11.66
C CYS A 37 2.84 13.46 10.40
N CYS A 38 4.10 13.87 10.58
CA CYS A 38 5.03 14.17 9.50
C CYS A 38 5.40 12.95 8.62
N GLU A 39 4.62 11.87 8.71
CA GLU A 39 4.80 10.60 8.04
C GLU A 39 4.36 10.74 6.59
N GLY A 40 5.32 11.07 5.73
CA GLY A 40 5.12 11.16 4.30
C GLY A 40 4.67 9.81 3.73
N PHE A 41 3.54 9.80 3.04
CA PHE A 41 3.14 8.70 2.18
C PHE A 41 4.23 8.45 1.11
N GLY A 42 4.57 7.17 0.86
CA GLY A 42 5.26 6.80 -0.37
C GLY A 42 6.80 6.86 -0.37
N TYR A 43 7.49 6.49 0.72
CA TYR A 43 8.96 6.54 0.73
C TYR A 43 9.63 5.63 -0.33
N LYS A 44 8.90 4.64 -0.90
CA LYS A 44 9.40 3.88 -2.06
C LYS A 44 8.29 3.15 -2.82
N ILE A 45 7.66 3.80 -3.79
CA ILE A 45 6.87 3.11 -4.83
C ILE A 45 7.88 2.51 -5.83
N THR A 46 7.96 1.19 -5.95
CA THR A 46 8.89 0.51 -6.88
C THR A 46 8.75 1.01 -8.33
N PHE A 47 7.56 1.49 -8.69
CA PHE A 47 7.25 1.94 -10.03
C PHE A 47 7.70 3.35 -10.39
N GLY A 48 8.06 4.22 -9.44
CA GLY A 48 8.37 5.63 -9.76
C GLY A 48 7.19 6.45 -10.32
N ASN A 49 6.22 5.81 -11.01
CA ASN A 49 4.98 6.37 -11.53
C ASN A 49 3.86 5.32 -11.51
N LEU A 50 2.69 5.68 -10.97
CA LEU A 50 1.52 4.79 -10.90
C LEU A 50 0.92 4.45 -12.27
N SER A 51 1.16 5.28 -13.30
CA SER A 51 0.68 4.99 -14.66
C SER A 51 1.23 3.70 -15.24
N ASP A 52 2.41 3.27 -14.77
CA ASP A 52 3.09 2.06 -15.23
C ASP A 52 2.35 0.79 -14.80
N LEU A 53 1.34 0.91 -13.95
CA LEU A 53 0.46 -0.18 -13.54
C LEU A 53 -0.64 -0.47 -14.56
N ILE A 54 -0.94 0.46 -15.47
CA ILE A 54 -2.07 0.35 -16.41
C ILE A 54 -1.84 -0.80 -17.39
N GLY A 55 -2.87 -1.60 -17.63
CA GLY A 55 -2.84 -2.76 -18.52
C GLY A 55 -2.38 -4.05 -17.84
N HIS A 56 -1.88 -3.99 -16.60
CA HIS A 56 -1.46 -5.17 -15.86
C HIS A 56 -2.59 -5.86 -15.07
N ILE A 57 -2.36 -7.11 -14.64
CA ILE A 57 -3.34 -7.94 -13.94
C ILE A 57 -2.93 -8.07 -12.46
N PRO A 58 -3.73 -7.56 -11.51
CA PRO A 58 -3.43 -7.74 -10.10
C PRO A 58 -3.70 -9.19 -9.68
N ARG A 59 -2.78 -9.79 -8.92
CA ARG A 59 -2.88 -11.19 -8.49
C ARG A 59 -3.20 -11.32 -7.01
N TYR A 60 -2.28 -10.85 -6.17
CA TYR A 60 -2.40 -10.91 -4.72
C TYR A 60 -1.50 -9.85 -4.07
N PHE A 61 -1.67 -9.68 -2.78
CA PHE A 61 -0.78 -8.85 -1.97
C PHE A 61 -0.33 -9.60 -0.74
N GLU A 62 0.89 -9.29 -0.33
CA GLU A 62 1.50 -9.76 0.91
C GLU A 62 1.79 -8.56 1.79
N MET A 63 1.72 -8.79 3.09
CA MET A 63 2.01 -7.78 4.10
C MET A 63 3.04 -8.34 5.08
N GLU A 64 4.07 -7.56 5.34
CA GLU A 64 5.19 -7.90 6.20
C GLU A 64 5.42 -6.73 7.17
N GLU A 65 5.21 -7.00 8.46
CA GLU A 65 5.47 -6.06 9.54
C GLU A 65 6.88 -6.30 10.08
N GLU A 66 7.71 -5.26 10.08
CA GLU A 66 9.04 -5.23 10.66
C GLU A 66 9.03 -4.24 11.83
N SER A 67 9.61 -4.62 12.97
CA SER A 67 9.83 -3.70 14.09
C SER A 67 11.29 -3.70 14.48
N GLU A 68 11.86 -2.51 14.65
CA GLU A 68 13.25 -2.33 15.07
C GLU A 68 13.28 -1.41 16.29
N LYS A 69 13.99 -1.86 17.34
CA LYS A 69 14.25 -1.07 18.54
C LYS A 69 15.62 -0.43 18.42
N PHE A 70 15.67 0.91 18.44
CA PHE A 70 16.91 1.66 18.43
C PHE A 70 17.52 1.74 19.84
N LYS A 71 18.82 2.05 19.90
CA LYS A 71 19.61 2.13 21.16
C LYS A 71 19.15 3.25 22.10
N ASP A 72 18.36 4.20 21.63
CA ASP A 72 17.83 5.34 22.39
C ASP A 72 16.35 5.18 22.76
N ASP A 73 15.89 3.92 22.88
CA ASP A 73 14.51 3.54 23.22
C ASP A 73 13.43 4.01 22.24
N ARG A 74 13.82 4.52 21.07
CA ARG A 74 12.88 4.73 19.96
C ARG A 74 12.49 3.39 19.36
N PHE A 75 11.19 3.20 19.17
CA PHE A 75 10.62 2.10 18.41
C PHE A 75 10.23 2.58 17.04
N VAL A 76 10.67 1.85 16.03
CA VAL A 76 10.29 2.07 14.66
C VAL A 76 9.52 0.84 14.19
N ARG A 77 8.30 1.09 13.72
CA ARG A 77 7.47 0.09 13.06
C ARG A 77 7.39 0.40 11.58
N LYS A 78 7.59 -0.64 10.79
CA LYS A 78 7.57 -0.57 9.34
C LYS A 78 6.61 -1.62 8.81
N LEU A 79 5.65 -1.21 7.99
CA LEU A 79 4.77 -2.13 7.28
C LEU A 79 5.13 -2.10 5.81
N ASN A 80 5.54 -3.24 5.28
CA ASN A 80 5.77 -3.45 3.86
C ASN A 80 4.56 -4.16 3.27
N ILE A 81 3.87 -3.51 2.33
CA ILE A 81 2.83 -4.14 1.51
C ILE A 81 3.42 -4.39 0.13
N LYS A 82 3.49 -5.65 -0.29
CA LYS A 82 3.96 -6.07 -1.61
C LYS A 82 2.75 -6.48 -2.44
N PHE A 83 2.46 -5.75 -3.49
CA PHE A 83 1.38 -6.01 -4.42
C PHE A 83 1.96 -6.64 -5.69
N PHE A 84 1.53 -7.87 -5.96
CA PHE A 84 2.05 -8.70 -7.06
C PHE A 84 1.13 -8.58 -8.26
N ILE A 85 1.73 -8.18 -9.37
CA ILE A 85 1.04 -7.90 -10.61
C ILE A 85 1.67 -8.72 -11.72
N GLN A 86 0.82 -9.35 -12.53
CA GLN A 86 1.25 -10.05 -13.72
C GLN A 86 1.29 -9.10 -14.91
N THR A 87 2.41 -9.16 -15.64
CA THR A 87 2.56 -8.58 -16.97
C THR A 87 1.77 -9.37 -18.00
N VAL A 88 1.10 -8.66 -18.91
CA VAL A 88 0.38 -9.30 -20.03
C VAL A 88 1.37 -9.85 -21.07
N ASP A 89 2.60 -9.33 -21.07
CA ASP A 89 3.70 -9.91 -21.85
C ASP A 89 4.23 -11.16 -21.14
N ASP A 90 4.13 -12.32 -21.80
CA ASP A 90 4.36 -13.69 -21.32
C ASP A 90 5.82 -13.99 -20.88
N HIS A 91 6.68 -12.97 -20.85
CA HIS A 91 8.05 -13.05 -20.41
C HIS A 91 8.21 -12.62 -18.93
N LYS A 92 7.66 -13.45 -18.03
CA LYS A 92 8.18 -13.78 -16.68
C LYS A 92 8.78 -12.64 -15.82
N ALA A 93 8.11 -11.49 -15.70
CA ALA A 93 8.40 -10.57 -14.61
C ALA A 93 7.15 -10.38 -13.75
N GLU A 94 7.13 -10.98 -12.55
CA GLU A 94 6.21 -10.52 -11.52
C GLU A 94 6.63 -9.12 -11.11
N LEU A 95 5.75 -8.18 -11.38
CA LEU A 95 5.93 -6.79 -11.06
C LEU A 95 5.47 -6.56 -9.62
N LYS A 96 6.35 -5.97 -8.80
CA LYS A 96 6.09 -5.74 -7.36
C LYS A 96 5.90 -4.26 -7.09
N LEU A 97 4.65 -3.84 -6.86
CA LEU A 97 4.40 -2.55 -6.22
C LEU A 97 4.63 -2.75 -4.72
N GLN A 98 5.69 -2.16 -4.18
CA GLN A 98 5.93 -2.15 -2.74
C GLN A 98 5.47 -0.81 -2.17
N LEU A 99 4.72 -0.85 -1.09
CA LEU A 99 4.40 0.29 -0.24
C LEU A 99 5.06 0.06 1.10
N SER A 100 5.86 1.01 1.57
CA SER A 100 6.48 0.96 2.90
C SER A 100 5.94 2.09 3.73
N PHE A 101 5.27 1.74 4.82
CA PHE A 101 4.81 2.67 5.84
C PHE A 101 5.81 2.67 6.97
N TYR A 102 6.09 3.84 7.52
CA TYR A 102 7.18 4.03 8.44
C TYR A 102 6.73 5.01 9.51
N CYS A 103 6.58 4.50 10.74
CA CYS A 103 6.21 5.31 11.89
C CYS A 103 7.46 5.62 12.71
N GLU A 104 7.92 6.87 12.65
CA GLU A 104 9.11 7.34 13.40
C GLU A 104 8.81 7.89 14.79
N HIS A 105 7.54 7.89 15.21
CA HIS A 105 7.15 8.57 16.44
C HIS A 105 7.16 7.63 17.66
N ASN A 106 8.36 7.24 18.11
CA ASN A 106 8.64 6.66 19.44
C ASN A 106 7.67 5.55 19.94
N GLY A 107 6.93 4.87 19.06
CA GLY A 107 5.89 3.89 19.42
C GLY A 107 4.59 4.43 20.02
N TYR A 108 4.31 5.75 19.98
CA TYR A 108 3.10 6.35 20.58
C TYR A 108 2.01 6.74 19.57
N TYR A 109 2.35 6.82 18.28
CA TYR A 109 1.42 7.19 17.23
C TYR A 109 1.14 5.98 16.37
N SER A 110 -0.14 5.69 16.17
CA SER A 110 -0.59 4.55 15.38
C SER A 110 -1.32 5.00 14.15
N HIS A 111 -0.92 4.51 12.98
CA HIS A 111 -1.69 4.67 11.75
C HIS A 111 -2.49 3.41 11.49
N ASN A 112 -3.78 3.59 11.22
CA ASN A 112 -4.58 2.51 10.65
C ASN A 112 -4.24 2.41 9.16
N VAL A 113 -3.84 1.23 8.71
CA VAL A 113 -3.68 0.91 7.30
C VAL A 113 -4.87 0.08 6.86
N LEU A 114 -5.64 0.58 5.91
CA LEU A 114 -6.76 -0.11 5.30
C LEU A 114 -6.35 -0.60 3.92
N VAL A 115 -6.41 -1.92 3.73
CA VAL A 115 -6.36 -2.54 2.42
C VAL A 115 -7.77 -3.01 2.09
N PHE A 116 -8.33 -2.50 0.99
CA PHE A 116 -9.65 -2.88 0.51
C PHE A 116 -9.55 -3.46 -0.89
N ASP A 117 -10.22 -4.59 -1.13
CA ASP A 117 -10.38 -5.18 -2.45
C ASP A 117 -11.87 -5.48 -2.67
N GLU A 118 -12.54 -4.68 -3.51
CA GLU A 118 -13.98 -4.76 -3.74
C GLU A 118 -14.42 -6.15 -4.24
N ASP A 119 -13.57 -6.79 -5.02
CA ASP A 119 -13.82 -8.11 -5.63
C ASP A 119 -13.50 -9.27 -4.67
N ASN A 120 -12.78 -8.99 -3.57
CA ASN A 120 -12.43 -9.97 -2.54
C ASN A 120 -12.63 -9.36 -1.15
N PRO A 121 -13.87 -9.20 -0.68
CA PRO A 121 -14.16 -8.55 0.60
C PRO A 121 -13.52 -9.25 1.82
N ASP A 122 -13.24 -10.55 1.73
CA ASP A 122 -12.49 -11.29 2.75
C ASP A 122 -11.00 -10.86 2.85
N ARG A 123 -10.51 -10.06 1.90
CA ARG A 123 -9.16 -9.50 1.87
C ARG A 123 -9.10 -8.07 2.42
N VAL A 124 -10.16 -7.59 3.08
CA VAL A 124 -10.09 -6.34 3.82
C VAL A 124 -9.24 -6.52 5.08
N LYS A 125 -8.20 -5.73 5.25
CA LYS A 125 -7.43 -5.70 6.50
C LYS A 125 -7.27 -4.29 7.01
N VAL A 126 -7.48 -4.14 8.32
CA VAL A 126 -7.13 -2.94 9.09
C VAL A 126 -5.96 -3.32 9.99
N ILE A 127 -4.84 -2.62 9.85
CA ILE A 127 -3.65 -2.82 10.68
C ILE A 127 -3.38 -1.53 11.42
N SER A 128 -3.32 -1.59 12.75
CA SER A 128 -2.87 -0.46 13.57
C SER A 128 -1.36 -0.59 13.78
N LEU A 129 -0.59 0.30 13.16
CA LEU A 129 0.85 0.42 13.37
C LEU A 129 1.17 1.01 14.73
#